data_AF-A0A815V948-F1
#
_entry.id   AF-A0A815V948-F1
#
_cell.length_a   1.000
_cell.length_b   1.000
_cell.length_c   1.000
_cell.angle_alpha   90.00
_cell.angle_beta   90.00
_cell.angle_gamma   90.00
#
_symmetry.space_group_name_H-M   'P 1'
#
loop_
_entity.id
_entity.type
_entity.pdbx_description
1 polymer ?
#
loop_
_entity_poly.entity_id
_entity_poly.type
_entity_poly.pdbx_seq_one_letter_code
_entity_poly.pdbx_strand_id
1 'polypeptide(L)'
;MRIEKGEITHLAGDTNDGKTLTDKQKERLKELAAQIPPPKRTGPEIKIIPQNLKITKHECEGESSVRMAYGNTTSVTTNQESSAISGTLLQQVYITQVIFSKKSTILPEILNQKRSQPVDKPISVTNLALFYQTHDGGWRECQDVAIAPLSEFNEDPKWLSHLIINIQPDKLVSFIIKGNILVKGECGRSYATRERMHRSLPQPLKFKIVVTDSFNKQCSLIVEQLNQPLELPTIETIKQNAIGYQDLFNFVYADDCDSDERLYIWMGLGKNKTLTIRNSNLNSSSLERKTLLAMEFNAKKNKITESELSSVSEKNDPDEIKATILYDPLTYMSYAIRFEISTKTSKAEETVLIPIEKMLSE
;
A
#
# COMPACT_ATOMS: atom_id res chain seq x y z
N MET A 1 -27.94 13.35 25.97
CA MET A 1 -28.74 12.35 26.69
C MET A 1 -28.07 12.13 28.04
N ARG A 2 -28.71 12.54 29.15
CA ARG A 2 -28.15 12.45 30.51
C ARG A 2 -28.27 11.01 31.00
N ILE A 3 -27.17 10.42 31.45
CA ILE A 3 -27.17 9.13 32.14
C ILE A 3 -27.57 9.41 33.60
N GLU A 4 -28.73 8.93 34.02
CA GLU A 4 -29.18 9.00 35.41
C GLU A 4 -28.33 8.04 36.27
N LYS A 5 -27.78 8.58 37.36
CA LYS A 5 -27.10 7.81 38.41
C LYS A 5 -28.13 6.93 39.12
N GLY A 6 -28.22 5.66 38.70
CA GLY A 6 -28.93 4.63 39.44
C GLY A 6 -28.13 4.18 40.67
N GLU A 7 -28.82 4.09 41.80
CA GLU A 7 -28.30 3.64 43.10
C GLU A 7 -27.64 2.26 43.03
N ILE A 8 -26.44 2.15 43.61
CA ILE A 8 -25.76 0.88 43.82
C ILE A 8 -26.35 0.24 45.08
N THR A 9 -27.38 -0.58 44.94
CA THR A 9 -27.78 -1.51 46.00
C THR A 9 -26.74 -2.61 46.11
N HIS A 10 -26.07 -2.68 47.26
CA HIS A 10 -25.18 -3.78 47.65
C HIS A 10 -25.91 -5.12 47.50
N LEU A 11 -25.48 -5.93 46.53
CA LEU A 11 -25.89 -7.33 46.41
C LEU A 11 -24.98 -8.18 47.31
N ALA A 12 -25.58 -8.75 48.35
CA ALA A 12 -24.94 -9.72 49.22
C ALA A 12 -24.84 -11.10 48.55
N GLY A 13 -23.72 -11.79 48.79
CA GLY A 13 -23.71 -13.25 48.89
C GLY A 13 -23.22 -14.09 47.71
N ASP A 14 -22.37 -13.54 46.83
CA ASP A 14 -21.42 -14.27 45.95
C ASP A 14 -20.59 -13.24 45.15
N THR A 15 -20.08 -12.22 45.84
CA THR A 15 -19.34 -11.15 45.19
C THR A 15 -17.96 -11.65 44.81
N ASN A 16 -17.86 -12.12 43.56
CA ASN A 16 -16.65 -12.12 42.75
C ASN A 16 -15.97 -10.76 42.99
N ASP A 17 -14.90 -10.74 43.80
CA ASP A 17 -14.24 -9.51 44.29
C ASP A 17 -13.65 -8.66 43.15
N GLY A 18 -13.72 -9.17 41.92
CA GLY A 18 -13.21 -8.56 40.71
C GLY A 18 -11.68 -8.57 40.67
N LYS A 19 -11.02 -9.24 41.62
CA LYS A 19 -9.56 -9.31 41.77
C LYS A 19 -9.00 -10.64 41.32
N THR A 20 -9.74 -11.75 41.44
CA THR A 20 -9.26 -13.07 40.99
C THR A 20 -10.36 -13.89 40.31
N LEU A 21 -9.95 -14.81 39.42
CA LEU A 21 -10.83 -15.82 38.84
C LEU A 21 -10.80 -17.09 39.69
N THR A 22 -11.98 -17.67 39.95
CA THR A 22 -12.12 -19.00 40.56
C THR A 22 -11.63 -20.10 39.60
N ASP A 23 -11.23 -21.27 40.12
CA ASP A 23 -10.75 -22.37 39.28
C ASP A 23 -11.81 -22.87 38.28
N LYS A 24 -13.08 -22.90 38.70
CA LYS A 24 -14.21 -23.20 37.80
C LYS A 24 -14.33 -22.21 36.64
N GLN A 25 -14.12 -20.92 36.90
CA GLN A 25 -14.13 -19.91 35.84
C GLN A 25 -12.94 -20.08 34.89
N LYS A 26 -11.76 -20.43 35.40
CA LYS A 26 -10.57 -20.71 34.57
C LYS A 26 -10.78 -21.93 33.69
N GLU A 27 -11.32 -23.02 34.23
CA GLU A 27 -11.67 -24.22 33.45
C GLU A 27 -12.70 -23.88 32.36
N ARG A 28 -13.76 -23.14 32.70
CA ARG A 28 -14.76 -22.70 31.73
C ARG A 28 -14.18 -21.84 30.61
N LEU A 29 -13.26 -20.92 30.92
CA LEU A 29 -12.56 -20.12 29.91
C LEU A 29 -11.70 -20.99 28.99
N LYS A 30 -11.04 -22.03 29.52
CA LYS A 30 -10.28 -22.99 28.70
C LYS A 30 -11.19 -23.78 27.75
N GLU A 31 -12.36 -24.21 28.21
CA GLU A 31 -13.36 -24.87 27.36
C GLU A 31 -13.85 -23.95 26.24
N LEU A 32 -14.18 -22.70 26.56
CA LEU A 32 -14.63 -21.70 25.58
C LEU A 32 -13.53 -21.38 24.58
N ALA A 33 -12.28 -21.25 25.04
CA ALA A 33 -11.12 -21.06 24.18
C ALA A 33 -10.93 -22.19 23.18
N ALA A 34 -11.15 -23.45 23.59
CA ALA A 34 -11.03 -24.61 22.72
C ALA A 34 -12.11 -24.67 21.62
N GLN A 35 -13.21 -23.92 21.78
CA GLN A 35 -14.31 -23.85 20.81
C GLN A 35 -14.18 -22.68 19.82
N ILE A 36 -13.18 -21.82 19.99
CA ILE A 36 -12.95 -20.69 19.08
C ILE A 36 -12.57 -21.24 17.69
N PRO A 37 -13.29 -20.84 16.62
CA PRO A 37 -12.95 -21.26 15.27
C PRO A 37 -11.58 -20.69 14.87
N PRO A 38 -10.85 -21.38 13.98
CA PRO A 38 -9.62 -20.83 13.42
C PRO A 38 -9.92 -19.54 12.64
N PRO A 39 -8.94 -18.62 12.51
CA PRO A 39 -9.08 -17.42 11.70
C PRO A 39 -9.51 -17.77 10.28
N LYS A 40 -10.45 -17.01 9.73
CA LYS A 40 -10.92 -17.16 8.34
C LYS A 40 -10.55 -15.93 7.56
N ARG A 41 -9.92 -16.12 6.40
CA ARG A 41 -9.63 -15.05 5.45
C ARG A 41 -10.01 -15.50 4.05
N THR A 42 -10.64 -14.61 3.31
CA THR A 42 -11.09 -14.87 1.93
C THR A 42 -10.81 -13.66 1.07
N GLY A 43 -10.42 -13.88 -0.18
CA GLY A 43 -10.09 -12.82 -1.13
C GLY A 43 -8.59 -12.73 -1.43
N PRO A 44 -8.20 -11.84 -2.34
CA PRO A 44 -6.81 -11.60 -2.66
C PRO A 44 -6.09 -10.82 -1.54
N GLU A 45 -4.78 -10.98 -1.47
CA GLU A 45 -3.90 -10.26 -0.55
C GLU A 45 -2.87 -9.43 -1.32
N ILE A 46 -2.53 -8.25 -0.80
CA ILE A 46 -1.49 -7.40 -1.38
C ILE A 46 -0.12 -7.95 -0.96
N LYS A 47 0.64 -8.41 -1.94
CA LYS A 47 2.01 -8.90 -1.72
C LYS A 47 2.95 -7.72 -1.44
N ILE A 48 3.59 -7.72 -0.28
CA ILE A 48 4.68 -6.80 0.05
C ILE A 48 5.96 -7.37 -0.57
N ILE A 49 6.40 -6.80 -1.69
CA ILE A 49 7.60 -7.24 -2.40
C ILE A 49 8.83 -6.52 -1.79
N PRO A 50 9.96 -7.21 -1.53
CA PRO A 50 11.17 -6.56 -1.01
C PRO A 50 11.80 -5.57 -2.01
N GLN A 51 12.37 -4.48 -1.49
CA GLN A 51 12.80 -3.26 -2.20
C GLN A 51 13.96 -3.39 -3.22
N ASN A 52 14.50 -4.58 -3.48
CA ASN A 52 15.74 -4.76 -4.23
C ASN A 52 15.55 -5.41 -5.61
N LEU A 53 14.66 -4.88 -6.43
CA LEU A 53 14.59 -5.27 -7.84
C LEU A 53 15.37 -4.26 -8.67
N LYS A 54 16.61 -4.62 -9.01
CA LYS A 54 17.42 -3.87 -9.97
C LYS A 54 16.72 -3.90 -11.33
N ILE A 55 16.52 -2.73 -11.90
CA ILE A 55 16.04 -2.55 -13.28
C ILE A 55 16.91 -3.44 -14.18
N THR A 56 16.27 -4.37 -14.85
CA THR A 56 16.95 -5.35 -15.68
C THR A 56 16.63 -5.06 -17.13
N LYS A 57 17.71 -5.01 -17.92
CA LYS A 57 17.76 -5.03 -19.40
C LYS A 57 17.86 -3.65 -20.08
N HIS A 58 19.01 -3.44 -20.71
CA HIS A 58 19.22 -2.45 -21.76
C HIS A 58 19.26 -3.18 -23.10
N GLU A 59 18.25 -2.95 -23.93
CA GLU A 59 18.30 -3.31 -25.34
C GLU A 59 18.15 -2.02 -26.14
N CYS A 60 19.27 -1.60 -26.73
CA CYS A 60 19.31 -0.50 -27.68
C CYS A 60 19.31 -1.10 -29.09
N GLU A 61 18.14 -1.10 -29.73
CA GLU A 61 17.91 -1.63 -31.08
C GLU A 61 17.73 -0.48 -32.07
N GLY A 62 18.29 -0.61 -33.27
CA GLY A 62 18.05 0.32 -34.38
C GLY A 62 19.31 0.74 -35.15
N GLU A 63 19.09 1.54 -36.19
CA GLU A 63 20.12 2.00 -37.14
C GLU A 63 20.47 3.49 -37.01
N SER A 64 19.82 4.20 -36.07
CA SER A 64 20.10 5.63 -35.82
C SER A 64 21.55 5.83 -35.39
N SER A 65 22.13 6.97 -35.78
CA SER A 65 23.47 7.34 -35.26
C SER A 65 23.40 8.01 -33.89
N VAL A 66 22.19 8.28 -33.37
CA VAL A 66 21.94 8.64 -31.98
C VAL A 66 21.91 7.37 -31.14
N ARG A 67 22.73 7.31 -30.10
CA ARG A 67 22.72 6.20 -29.15
C ARG A 67 22.09 6.66 -27.85
N MET A 68 21.15 5.88 -27.37
CA MET A 68 20.54 6.04 -26.06
C MET A 68 21.20 5.07 -25.10
N ALA A 69 21.55 5.58 -23.93
CA ALA A 69 22.12 4.81 -22.84
C ALA A 69 21.33 5.02 -21.56
N TYR A 70 21.37 3.99 -20.73
CA TYR A 70 20.90 4.04 -19.36
C TYR A 70 22.10 4.34 -18.46
N GLY A 71 22.06 5.46 -17.76
CA GLY A 71 23.06 5.75 -16.74
C GLY A 71 22.79 4.92 -15.48
N ASN A 72 23.79 4.74 -14.62
CA ASN A 72 23.63 4.07 -13.32
C ASN A 72 22.62 4.77 -12.39
N THR A 73 22.14 5.95 -12.75
CA THR A 73 21.32 6.86 -11.94
C THR A 73 19.97 7.20 -12.59
N THR A 74 19.63 6.61 -13.74
CA THR A 74 18.31 6.76 -14.39
C THR A 74 17.20 6.28 -13.46
N SER A 75 16.17 7.11 -13.27
CA SER A 75 14.97 6.76 -12.52
C SER A 75 13.72 6.93 -13.38
N VAL A 76 12.75 6.04 -13.17
CA VAL A 76 11.38 6.21 -13.67
C VAL A 76 10.50 6.60 -12.50
N THR A 77 10.07 7.85 -12.48
CA THR A 77 9.14 8.39 -11.49
C THR A 77 7.74 8.43 -12.09
N THR A 78 6.73 8.18 -11.28
CA THR A 78 5.34 8.02 -11.74
C THR A 78 4.42 8.75 -10.79
N ASN A 79 3.34 9.33 -11.30
CA ASN A 79 2.34 9.98 -10.47
C ASN A 79 0.95 9.87 -11.09
N GLN A 80 -0.04 9.49 -10.29
CA GLN A 80 -1.45 9.52 -10.66
C GLN A 80 -2.04 10.89 -10.32
N GLU A 81 -2.92 11.39 -11.19
CA GLU A 81 -3.76 12.53 -10.82
C GLU A 81 -4.57 12.26 -9.54
N SER A 82 -4.88 13.33 -8.80
CA SER A 82 -5.63 13.26 -7.54
C SER A 82 -7.10 12.89 -7.70
N SER A 83 -7.60 12.81 -8.94
CA SER A 83 -9.00 12.54 -9.23
C SER A 83 -9.14 11.87 -10.60
N ALA A 84 -9.96 10.83 -10.69
CA ALA A 84 -10.38 10.27 -11.96
C ALA A 84 -11.56 11.08 -12.54
N ILE A 85 -11.50 11.43 -13.81
CA ILE A 85 -12.59 12.08 -14.55
C ILE A 85 -13.33 11.00 -15.34
N SER A 86 -14.61 10.80 -15.06
CA SER A 86 -15.44 9.77 -15.71
C SER A 86 -14.84 8.35 -15.64
N GLY A 87 -14.24 7.99 -14.49
CA GLY A 87 -13.62 6.67 -14.28
C GLY A 87 -12.32 6.46 -15.07
N THR A 88 -11.70 7.53 -15.56
CA THR A 88 -10.37 7.52 -16.19
C THR A 88 -9.46 8.47 -15.43
N LEU A 89 -8.24 8.02 -15.13
CA LEU A 89 -7.20 8.83 -14.52
C LEU A 89 -6.02 9.00 -15.48
N LEU A 90 -5.30 10.11 -15.31
CA LEU A 90 -4.02 10.34 -15.97
C LEU A 90 -2.88 9.82 -15.08
N GLN A 91 -2.07 8.92 -15.64
CA GLN A 91 -0.81 8.46 -15.05
C GLN A 91 0.33 9.19 -15.75
N GLN A 92 0.98 10.10 -15.04
CA GLN A 92 2.17 10.80 -15.48
C GLN A 92 3.40 9.94 -15.25
N VAL A 93 4.32 9.95 -16.21
CA VAL A 93 5.58 9.21 -16.17
C VAL A 93 6.72 10.15 -16.51
N TYR A 94 7.80 10.10 -15.72
CA TYR A 94 9.04 10.84 -15.93
C TYR A 94 10.20 9.86 -15.96
N ILE A 95 10.92 9.81 -17.08
CA ILE A 95 12.13 9.01 -17.23
C ILE A 95 13.31 9.98 -17.22
N THR A 96 14.10 9.95 -16.15
CA THR A 96 15.19 10.90 -15.93
C THR A 96 16.53 10.35 -16.40
N GLN A 97 17.45 11.24 -16.74
CA GLN A 97 18.82 10.89 -17.12
C GLN A 97 18.92 9.91 -18.30
N VAL A 98 18.10 10.14 -19.33
CA VAL A 98 18.26 9.46 -20.61
C VAL A 98 19.43 10.12 -21.34
N ILE A 99 20.51 9.37 -21.53
CA ILE A 99 21.75 9.92 -22.11
C ILE A 99 21.73 9.70 -23.62
N PHE A 100 21.84 10.79 -24.37
CA PHE A 100 22.04 10.78 -25.81
C PHE A 100 23.52 10.98 -26.13
N SER A 101 24.07 10.12 -27.00
CA SER A 101 25.48 10.16 -27.39
C SER A 101 25.69 9.78 -28.85
N LYS A 102 26.74 10.34 -29.46
CA LYS A 102 27.28 9.92 -30.76
C LYS A 102 28.54 9.03 -30.63
N LYS A 103 29.16 9.02 -29.45
CA LYS A 103 30.45 8.37 -29.21
C LYS A 103 30.28 6.87 -28.98
N SER A 104 31.05 6.04 -29.68
CA SER A 104 30.96 4.57 -29.57
C SER A 104 31.63 4.01 -28.31
N THR A 105 32.43 4.81 -27.62
CA THR A 105 33.42 4.35 -26.62
C THR A 105 33.06 4.60 -25.16
N ILE A 106 31.84 5.05 -24.83
CA ILE A 106 31.52 5.41 -23.43
C ILE A 106 30.78 4.29 -22.66
N LEU A 107 30.21 3.29 -23.32
CA LEU A 107 29.57 2.16 -22.64
C LEU A 107 29.90 0.83 -23.36
N PRO A 108 30.39 -0.20 -22.65
CA PRO A 108 30.68 -1.51 -23.24
C PRO A 108 29.47 -2.12 -23.98
N GLU A 109 28.25 -1.83 -23.53
CA GLU A 109 27.00 -2.34 -24.14
C GLU A 109 26.73 -1.79 -25.56
N ILE A 110 27.42 -0.73 -25.96
CA ILE A 110 27.17 0.03 -27.18
C ILE A 110 28.12 -0.37 -28.35
N LEU A 111 29.09 -1.25 -28.09
CA LEU A 111 30.15 -1.61 -29.05
C LEU A 111 29.66 -2.47 -30.24
N ASN A 112 28.54 -3.17 -30.12
CA ASN A 112 28.08 -4.15 -31.14
C ASN A 112 27.13 -3.59 -32.21
N GLN A 113 26.81 -2.28 -32.19
CA GLN A 113 25.84 -1.68 -33.12
C GLN A 113 26.49 -1.32 -34.48
N LYS A 114 25.95 -1.85 -35.58
CA LYS A 114 26.38 -1.56 -36.96
C LYS A 114 26.17 -0.07 -37.31
N ARG A 115 27.20 0.59 -37.83
CA ARG A 115 27.15 1.99 -38.29
C ARG A 115 26.84 2.05 -39.79
N SER A 116 26.02 3.03 -40.18
CA SER A 116 25.77 3.34 -41.60
C SER A 116 26.43 4.63 -42.08
N GLN A 117 26.96 5.51 -41.20
CA GLN A 117 27.36 6.88 -41.58
C GLN A 117 28.56 7.48 -40.80
N PRO A 118 29.24 8.52 -41.36
CA PRO A 118 30.49 9.08 -40.80
C PRO A 118 30.32 9.91 -39.52
N VAL A 119 31.37 9.86 -38.67
CA VAL A 119 31.41 10.32 -37.27
C VAL A 119 31.39 11.86 -37.11
N ASP A 120 31.50 12.62 -38.20
CA ASP A 120 31.85 14.06 -38.12
C ASP A 120 30.72 15.05 -38.42
N LYS A 121 29.52 14.60 -38.84
CA LYS A 121 28.37 15.50 -39.11
C LYS A 121 27.44 15.66 -37.90
N PRO A 122 26.90 16.85 -37.59
CA PRO A 122 25.90 16.98 -36.53
C PRO A 122 24.68 16.09 -36.85
N ILE A 123 24.12 15.47 -35.82
CA ILE A 123 22.88 14.69 -35.93
C ILE A 123 21.83 15.34 -35.07
N SER A 124 20.61 15.43 -35.59
CA SER A 124 19.49 15.99 -34.88
C SER A 124 18.47 14.91 -34.57
N VAL A 125 17.96 14.88 -33.35
CA VAL A 125 16.71 14.16 -33.05
C VAL A 125 15.56 15.01 -33.58
N THR A 126 14.71 14.42 -34.41
CA THR A 126 13.59 15.08 -35.11
C THR A 126 12.24 14.56 -34.65
N ASN A 127 12.17 13.33 -34.12
CA ASN A 127 10.97 12.78 -33.50
C ASN A 127 11.31 11.95 -32.25
N LEU A 128 10.40 11.96 -31.27
CA LEU A 128 10.46 11.27 -30.00
C LEU A 128 9.08 10.72 -29.72
N ALA A 129 9.00 9.40 -29.57
CA ALA A 129 7.81 8.70 -29.12
C ALA A 129 8.12 7.90 -27.87
N LEU A 130 7.13 7.76 -27.00
CA LEU A 130 7.20 6.94 -25.80
C LEU A 130 6.06 5.94 -25.86
N PHE A 131 6.39 4.66 -25.70
CA PHE A 131 5.41 3.58 -25.64
C PHE A 131 5.48 2.87 -24.30
N TYR A 132 4.36 2.32 -23.84
CA TYR A 132 4.31 1.41 -22.71
C TYR A 132 3.81 0.03 -23.16
N GLN A 133 4.27 -1.02 -22.48
CA GLN A 133 3.82 -2.39 -22.76
C GLN A 133 2.50 -2.69 -22.04
N THR A 134 1.55 -3.31 -22.73
CA THR A 134 0.27 -3.79 -22.18
C THR A 134 0.34 -5.25 -21.74
N HIS A 135 -0.66 -5.74 -21.01
CA HIS A 135 -0.70 -7.13 -20.48
C HIS A 135 -0.63 -8.22 -21.56
N ASP A 136 -1.08 -7.92 -22.78
CA ASP A 136 -0.99 -8.80 -23.96
C ASP A 136 0.41 -8.79 -24.62
N GLY A 137 1.35 -8.02 -24.07
CA GLY A 137 2.69 -7.83 -24.62
C GLY A 137 2.78 -6.77 -25.73
N GLY A 138 1.66 -6.17 -26.14
CA GLY A 138 1.60 -5.10 -27.14
C GLY A 138 2.19 -3.78 -26.65
N TRP A 139 2.50 -2.87 -27.57
CA TRP A 139 3.00 -1.53 -27.28
C TRP A 139 1.92 -0.48 -27.58
N ARG A 140 1.69 0.44 -26.65
CA ARG A 140 0.78 1.58 -26.83
C ARG A 140 1.50 2.89 -26.60
N GLU A 141 1.19 3.90 -27.40
CA GLU A 141 1.82 5.20 -27.31
C GLU A 141 1.29 5.99 -26.11
N CYS A 142 2.20 6.68 -25.42
CA CYS A 142 1.89 7.65 -24.37
C CYS A 142 1.42 8.97 -25.00
N GLN A 143 0.61 9.72 -24.26
CA GLN A 143 0.16 11.06 -24.64
C GLN A 143 1.12 12.14 -24.11
N ASP A 144 1.05 13.33 -24.70
CA ASP A 144 1.78 14.54 -24.27
C ASP A 144 3.28 14.32 -24.05
N VAL A 145 3.89 13.51 -24.93
CA VAL A 145 5.31 13.18 -24.85
C VAL A 145 6.13 14.45 -25.05
N ALA A 146 7.00 14.74 -24.09
CA ALA A 146 7.89 15.89 -24.14
C ALA A 146 9.24 15.56 -23.52
N ILE A 147 10.23 16.37 -23.84
CA ILE A 147 11.60 16.21 -23.40
C ILE A 147 12.16 17.56 -22.96
N ALA A 148 13.02 17.53 -21.94
CA ALA A 148 13.77 18.69 -21.48
C ALA A 148 15.20 18.27 -21.17
N PRO A 149 16.20 19.15 -21.38
CA PRO A 149 17.53 18.94 -20.83
C PRO A 149 17.44 18.78 -19.31
N LEU A 150 18.23 17.87 -18.74
CA LEU A 150 18.36 17.78 -17.29
C LEU A 150 19.13 19.02 -16.80
N SER A 151 18.47 19.88 -16.03
CA SER A 151 19.09 21.04 -15.39
C SER A 151 19.97 20.58 -14.22
N GLU A 152 21.06 21.30 -14.00
CA GLU A 152 21.80 21.22 -12.74
C GLU A 152 21.04 22.10 -11.72
N PHE A 153 20.84 21.61 -10.49
CA PHE A 153 20.27 22.33 -9.34
C PHE A 153 18.77 22.69 -9.40
N ASN A 154 17.86 21.82 -8.91
CA ASN A 154 16.47 22.11 -8.49
C ASN A 154 15.60 23.04 -9.39
N GLU A 155 16.00 23.33 -10.61
CA GLU A 155 15.25 24.14 -11.55
C GLU A 155 14.20 23.28 -12.23
N ASP A 156 12.99 23.83 -12.37
CA ASP A 156 11.93 23.17 -13.12
C ASP A 156 12.36 22.88 -14.57
N PRO A 157 12.07 21.66 -15.11
CA PRO A 157 12.46 21.31 -16.45
C PRO A 157 11.84 22.26 -17.50
N LYS A 158 12.70 22.84 -18.34
CA LYS A 158 12.27 23.64 -19.49
C LYS A 158 11.93 22.72 -20.66
N TRP A 159 10.66 22.33 -20.76
CA TRP A 159 10.14 21.47 -21.83
C TRP A 159 10.32 22.13 -23.20
N LEU A 160 10.90 21.37 -24.14
CA LEU A 160 11.15 21.87 -25.49
C LEU A 160 9.81 21.99 -26.25
N SER A 161 9.55 23.17 -26.82
CA SER A 161 8.36 23.42 -27.66
C SER A 161 8.44 22.77 -29.04
N HIS A 162 9.67 22.54 -29.53
CA HIS A 162 9.95 21.86 -30.78
C HIS A 162 11.02 20.81 -30.56
N LEU A 163 10.79 19.61 -31.08
CA LEU A 163 11.70 18.49 -30.93
C LEU A 163 12.78 18.48 -32.02
N ILE A 164 13.65 19.49 -32.00
CA ILE A 164 14.89 19.47 -32.78
C ILE A 164 16.05 19.59 -31.79
N ILE A 165 16.67 18.45 -31.49
CA ILE A 165 17.79 18.38 -30.54
C ILE A 165 19.06 18.10 -31.31
N ASN A 166 19.96 19.08 -31.37
CA ASN A 166 21.24 18.95 -32.05
C ASN A 166 22.28 18.32 -31.13
N ILE A 167 22.72 17.12 -31.45
CA ILE A 167 23.76 16.40 -30.71
C ILE A 167 25.10 16.66 -31.39
N GLN A 168 25.98 17.38 -30.68
CA GLN A 168 27.34 17.63 -31.15
C GLN A 168 28.17 16.33 -31.12
N PRO A 169 29.11 16.16 -32.07
CA PRO A 169 30.13 15.12 -31.94
C PRO A 169 30.80 15.18 -30.55
N ASP A 170 31.01 14.01 -29.94
CA ASP A 170 31.68 13.83 -28.64
C ASP A 170 31.00 14.41 -27.38
N LYS A 171 29.81 15.01 -27.49
CA LYS A 171 29.04 15.44 -26.30
C LYS A 171 28.07 14.35 -25.82
N LEU A 172 28.00 14.21 -24.50
CA LEU A 172 26.91 13.53 -23.82
C LEU A 172 25.89 14.58 -23.40
N VAL A 173 24.62 14.32 -23.65
CA VAL A 173 23.54 15.18 -23.18
C VAL A 173 22.53 14.32 -22.44
N SER A 174 22.17 14.75 -21.24
CA SER A 174 21.23 14.07 -20.36
C SER A 174 19.86 14.75 -20.45
N PHE A 175 18.81 13.95 -20.63
CA PHE A 175 17.45 14.44 -20.78
C PHE A 175 16.51 13.83 -19.74
N ILE A 176 15.45 14.57 -19.45
CA ILE A 176 14.23 14.06 -18.84
C ILE A 176 13.14 13.96 -19.91
N ILE A 177 12.49 12.80 -19.99
CA ILE A 177 11.37 12.55 -20.88
C ILE A 177 10.12 12.39 -20.02
N LYS A 178 9.02 13.05 -20.39
CA LYS A 178 7.71 12.81 -19.79
C LYS A 178 6.73 12.25 -20.80
N GLY A 179 5.71 11.58 -20.29
CA GLY A 179 4.52 11.20 -21.04
C GLY A 179 3.39 10.79 -20.11
N ASN A 180 2.20 10.66 -20.68
CA ASN A 180 0.97 10.36 -19.96
C ASN A 180 0.35 9.05 -20.45
N ILE A 181 -0.19 8.26 -19.53
CA ILE A 181 -1.01 7.08 -19.82
C ILE A 181 -2.42 7.34 -19.30
N LEU A 182 -3.42 7.18 -20.16
CA LEU A 182 -4.82 7.16 -19.73
C LEU A 182 -5.18 5.78 -19.21
N VAL A 183 -5.63 5.71 -17.96
CA VAL A 183 -5.94 4.46 -17.29
C VAL A 183 -7.38 4.48 -16.80
N LYS A 184 -8.13 3.40 -17.05
CA LYS A 184 -9.47 3.24 -16.47
C LYS A 184 -9.35 2.75 -15.04
N GLY A 185 -10.03 3.43 -14.13
CA GLY A 185 -10.02 3.10 -12.71
C GLY A 185 -10.15 4.32 -11.81
N GLU A 186 -9.91 4.08 -10.54
CA GLU A 186 -9.87 5.09 -9.49
C GLU A 186 -8.41 5.44 -9.17
N CYS A 187 -8.17 6.69 -8.79
CA CYS A 187 -6.86 7.12 -8.33
C CYS A 187 -6.58 6.57 -6.92
N GLY A 188 -5.29 6.37 -6.60
CA GLY A 188 -4.86 6.07 -5.23
C GLY A 188 -5.33 7.14 -4.25
N ARG A 189 -5.79 6.72 -3.06
CA ARG A 189 -6.31 7.65 -2.03
C ARG A 189 -5.19 8.38 -1.28
N SER A 190 -4.00 7.80 -1.21
CA SER A 190 -2.84 8.36 -0.51
C SER A 190 -1.80 8.92 -1.47
N TYR A 191 -0.83 9.68 -0.94
CA TYR A 191 0.29 10.17 -1.75
C TYR A 191 1.17 9.00 -2.24
N ALA A 192 1.52 8.07 -1.35
CA ALA A 192 2.36 6.92 -1.68
C ALA A 192 1.71 5.95 -2.71
N THR A 193 0.39 5.78 -2.66
CA THR A 193 -0.33 4.97 -3.68
C THR A 193 -0.36 5.68 -5.04
N ARG A 194 -0.44 7.02 -5.06
CA ARG A 194 -0.41 7.81 -6.30
C ARG A 194 0.96 7.87 -6.96
N GLU A 195 2.05 7.72 -6.21
CA GLU A 195 3.41 7.63 -6.79
C GLU A 195 3.70 6.30 -7.50
N ARG A 196 2.78 5.33 -7.42
CA ARG A 196 2.86 4.04 -8.10
C ARG A 196 2.11 4.07 -9.45
N MET A 197 2.48 3.19 -10.35
CA MET A 197 1.67 2.87 -11.52
C MET A 197 0.36 2.22 -11.10
N HIS A 198 -0.73 2.64 -11.72
CA HIS A 198 -2.03 2.02 -11.52
C HIS A 198 -1.97 0.50 -11.80
N ARG A 199 -2.59 -0.29 -10.92
CA ARG A 199 -2.56 -1.76 -10.91
C ARG A 199 -3.12 -2.46 -12.16
N SER A 200 -3.88 -1.76 -12.99
CA SER A 200 -4.36 -2.28 -14.28
C SER A 200 -3.30 -2.28 -15.38
N LEU A 201 -2.09 -1.80 -15.08
CA LEU A 201 -0.93 -1.86 -15.96
C LEU A 201 -0.05 -3.05 -15.55
N PRO A 202 0.65 -3.70 -16.51
CA PRO A 202 1.52 -4.81 -16.16
C PRO A 202 2.67 -4.38 -15.25
N GLN A 203 3.14 -5.30 -14.42
CA GLN A 203 4.29 -5.10 -13.53
C GLN A 203 5.30 -6.25 -13.74
N PRO A 204 6.60 -5.95 -14.00
CA PRO A 204 7.16 -4.62 -14.23
C PRO A 204 6.59 -3.99 -15.50
N LEU A 205 6.36 -2.67 -15.46
CA LEU A 205 5.90 -1.92 -16.62
C LEU A 205 7.10 -1.54 -17.48
N LYS A 206 7.05 -1.87 -18.77
CA LYS A 206 8.12 -1.53 -19.71
C LYS A 206 7.76 -0.29 -20.50
N PHE A 207 8.71 0.61 -20.64
CA PHE A 207 8.65 1.78 -21.49
C PHE A 207 9.64 1.65 -22.63
N LYS A 208 9.20 1.92 -23.85
CA LYS A 208 10.05 1.98 -25.04
C LYS A 208 10.12 3.41 -25.53
N ILE A 209 11.27 4.04 -25.34
CA ILE A 209 11.59 5.35 -25.91
C ILE A 209 12.05 5.10 -27.34
N VAL A 210 11.49 5.81 -28.31
CA VAL A 210 11.87 5.72 -29.73
C VAL A 210 12.28 7.10 -30.21
N VAL A 211 13.48 7.20 -30.77
CA VAL A 211 14.02 8.43 -31.34
C VAL A 211 14.18 8.25 -32.84
N THR A 212 13.74 9.24 -33.62
CA THR A 212 14.03 9.34 -35.06
C THR A 212 15.03 10.47 -35.29
N ASP A 213 16.06 10.20 -36.08
CA ASP A 213 17.09 11.18 -36.41
C ASP A 213 16.79 11.97 -37.70
N SER A 214 17.66 12.93 -38.00
CA SER A 214 17.61 13.76 -39.22
C SER A 214 17.78 12.98 -40.53
N PHE A 215 18.15 11.70 -40.48
CA PHE A 215 18.25 10.78 -41.61
C PHE A 215 17.07 9.80 -41.68
N ASN A 216 16.02 10.04 -40.88
CA ASN A 216 14.86 9.17 -40.77
C ASN A 216 15.21 7.75 -40.31
N LYS A 217 16.28 7.59 -39.52
CA LYS A 217 16.66 6.34 -38.88
C LYS A 217 16.22 6.35 -37.42
N GLN A 218 15.83 5.18 -36.93
CA GLN A 218 15.29 5.01 -35.60
C GLN A 218 16.24 4.25 -34.67
N CYS A 219 16.22 4.61 -33.39
CA CYS A 219 16.72 3.79 -32.30
C CYS A 219 15.69 3.75 -31.17
N SER A 220 15.70 2.67 -30.41
CA SER A 220 14.84 2.54 -29.24
C SER A 220 15.59 2.10 -27.99
N LEU A 221 15.15 2.61 -26.85
CA LEU A 221 15.61 2.22 -25.52
C LEU A 221 14.41 1.69 -24.73
N ILE A 222 14.51 0.47 -24.23
CA ILE A 222 13.54 -0.09 -23.30
C ILE A 222 14.03 0.12 -21.86
N VAL A 223 13.15 0.64 -21.01
CA VAL A 223 13.37 0.76 -19.56
C VAL A 223 12.23 0.07 -18.82
N GLU A 224 12.55 -0.60 -17.71
CA GLU A 224 11.57 -1.26 -16.87
C GLU A 224 11.35 -0.43 -15.60
N GLN A 225 10.09 -0.27 -15.20
CA GLN A 225 9.68 0.33 -13.94
C GLN A 225 8.94 -0.73 -13.13
N LEU A 226 9.26 -0.79 -11.85
CA LEU A 226 8.53 -1.59 -10.88
C LEU A 226 7.99 -0.67 -9.80
N ASN A 227 6.75 -0.88 -9.40
CA ASN A 227 6.16 -0.16 -8.30
C ASN A 227 6.96 -0.34 -7.01
N GLN A 228 7.26 0.79 -6.35
CA GLN A 228 7.77 0.84 -4.98
C GLN A 228 6.85 0.04 -4.06
N PRO A 229 7.35 -0.79 -3.13
CA PRO A 229 6.49 -1.55 -2.22
C PRO A 229 5.54 -0.63 -1.44
N LEU A 230 4.31 -1.08 -1.19
CA LEU A 230 3.39 -0.33 -0.34
C LEU A 230 3.83 -0.43 1.11
N GLU A 231 3.83 0.70 1.80
CA GLU A 231 4.00 0.77 3.25
C GLU A 231 2.68 0.39 3.94
N LEU A 232 2.27 -0.87 3.79
CA LEU A 232 1.08 -1.39 4.44
C LEU A 232 1.38 -1.69 5.92
N PRO A 233 0.46 -1.36 6.85
CA PRO A 233 0.58 -1.76 8.24
C PRO A 233 0.75 -3.27 8.39
N THR A 234 1.75 -3.67 9.17
CA THR A 234 1.98 -5.04 9.62
C THR A 234 1.94 -5.11 11.14
N ILE A 235 1.87 -6.33 11.68
CA ILE A 235 1.97 -6.51 13.13
C ILE A 235 3.29 -5.96 13.68
N GLU A 236 4.39 -6.06 12.94
CA GLU A 236 5.70 -5.51 13.30
C GLU A 236 5.68 -3.98 13.33
N THR A 237 5.13 -3.33 12.31
CA THR A 237 5.05 -1.85 12.28
C THR A 237 4.18 -1.33 13.41
N ILE A 238 3.08 -2.04 13.72
CA ILE A 238 2.23 -1.70 14.87
C ILE A 238 2.99 -1.88 16.18
N LYS A 239 3.72 -2.99 16.38
CA LYS A 239 4.54 -3.22 17.58
C LYS A 239 5.60 -2.14 17.79
N GLN A 240 6.25 -1.68 16.72
CA GLN A 240 7.25 -0.61 16.80
C GLN A 240 6.63 0.74 17.18
N ASN A 241 5.43 1.04 16.67
CA ASN A 241 4.73 2.31 16.91
C ASN A 241 3.88 2.31 18.19
N ALA A 242 3.58 1.15 18.76
CA ALA A 242 2.76 0.95 19.96
C ALA A 242 3.56 1.22 21.25
N ILE A 243 4.12 2.43 21.39
CA ILE A 243 4.80 2.88 22.61
C ILE A 243 3.79 2.85 23.77
N GLY A 244 4.06 2.04 24.80
CA GLY A 244 3.23 1.95 26.02
C GLY A 244 2.38 0.69 26.17
N TYR A 245 2.44 -0.24 25.21
CA TYR A 245 1.80 -1.55 25.32
C TYR A 245 2.77 -2.59 25.86
N GLN A 246 2.28 -3.47 26.74
CA GLN A 246 3.02 -4.60 27.28
C GLN A 246 2.97 -5.77 26.30
N ASP A 247 1.78 -6.07 25.78
CA ASP A 247 1.53 -7.20 24.88
C ASP A 247 0.59 -6.78 23.75
N LEU A 248 0.97 -7.03 22.50
CA LEU A 248 0.05 -7.00 21.35
C LEU A 248 -0.46 -8.42 21.11
N PHE A 249 -1.76 -8.65 21.32
CA PHE A 249 -2.34 -9.99 21.21
C PHE A 249 -2.68 -10.37 19.80
N ASN A 250 -3.23 -9.42 19.04
CA ASN A 250 -3.64 -9.73 17.67
C ASN A 250 -3.65 -8.52 16.74
N PHE A 251 -3.52 -8.83 15.45
CA PHE A 251 -3.60 -7.93 14.32
C PHE A 251 -4.39 -8.64 13.21
N VAL A 252 -5.66 -8.28 13.07
CA VAL A 252 -6.56 -8.80 12.04
C VAL A 252 -6.61 -7.76 10.93
N TYR A 253 -6.52 -8.20 9.68
CA TYR A 253 -6.53 -7.31 8.54
C TYR A 253 -7.24 -7.94 7.34
N ALA A 254 -7.73 -7.07 6.47
CA ALA A 254 -8.24 -7.41 5.14
C ALA A 254 -7.68 -6.39 4.14
N ASP A 255 -7.24 -6.88 2.98
CA ASP A 255 -6.66 -6.05 1.95
C ASP A 255 -7.74 -5.62 0.94
N ASP A 256 -7.73 -4.34 0.59
CA ASP A 256 -8.43 -3.87 -0.58
C ASP A 256 -7.45 -3.80 -1.75
N CYS A 257 -7.39 -4.90 -2.52
CA CYS A 257 -6.61 -4.94 -3.75
C CYS A 257 -7.17 -4.00 -4.82
N ASP A 258 -8.36 -3.43 -4.60
CA ASP A 258 -8.91 -2.41 -5.48
C ASP A 258 -8.31 -1.02 -5.29
N SER A 259 -7.98 -0.67 -4.07
CA SER A 259 -7.43 0.64 -3.69
C SER A 259 -5.96 0.58 -3.27
N ASP A 260 -5.34 -0.61 -3.28
CA ASP A 260 -3.98 -0.86 -2.75
C ASP A 260 -3.88 -0.52 -1.24
N GLU A 261 -4.96 -0.74 -0.47
CA GLU A 261 -5.07 -0.41 0.95
C GLU A 261 -5.21 -1.64 1.85
N ARG A 262 -4.92 -1.46 3.14
CA ARG A 262 -5.13 -2.49 4.19
C ARG A 262 -5.96 -1.91 5.31
N LEU A 263 -7.15 -2.45 5.50
CA LEU A 263 -7.93 -2.23 6.72
C LEU A 263 -7.47 -3.20 7.78
N TYR A 264 -7.37 -2.72 9.02
CA TYR A 264 -6.91 -3.54 10.12
C TYR A 264 -7.56 -3.14 11.44
N ILE A 265 -7.59 -4.09 12.36
CA ILE A 265 -7.89 -3.87 13.76
C ILE A 265 -6.89 -4.66 14.60
N TRP A 266 -6.42 -4.06 15.68
CA TRP A 266 -5.52 -4.72 16.60
C TRP A 266 -6.00 -4.60 18.03
N MET A 267 -5.55 -5.56 18.84
CA MET A 267 -5.87 -5.64 20.26
C MET A 267 -4.57 -5.83 21.06
N GLY A 268 -4.39 -5.03 22.10
CA GLY A 268 -3.21 -5.09 22.98
C GLY A 268 -3.50 -4.69 24.41
N LEU A 269 -2.65 -5.11 25.35
CA LEU A 269 -2.70 -4.73 26.75
C LEU A 269 -1.74 -3.59 27.03
N GLY A 270 -2.27 -2.47 27.53
CA GLY A 270 -1.45 -1.37 28.03
C GLY A 270 -0.70 -1.74 29.31
N LYS A 271 0.35 -0.99 29.65
CA LYS A 271 1.08 -1.15 30.93
C LYS A 271 0.17 -1.02 32.16
N ASN A 272 -0.89 -0.23 32.06
CA ASN A 272 -1.92 -0.05 33.08
C ASN A 272 -2.99 -1.16 33.09
N LYS A 273 -2.72 -2.31 32.45
CA LYS A 273 -3.64 -3.46 32.36
C LYS A 273 -4.98 -3.15 31.67
N THR A 274 -5.04 -2.07 30.90
CA THR A 274 -6.21 -1.73 30.08
C THR A 274 -6.10 -2.41 28.72
N LEU A 275 -7.12 -3.18 28.35
CA LEU A 275 -7.21 -3.76 27.02
C LEU A 275 -7.60 -2.67 26.04
N THR A 276 -6.77 -2.43 25.03
CA THR A 276 -7.05 -1.45 23.99
C THR A 276 -7.27 -2.15 22.67
N ILE A 277 -8.31 -1.71 21.98
CA ILE A 277 -8.64 -2.13 20.62
C ILE A 277 -8.59 -0.87 19.77
N ARG A 278 -7.94 -0.93 18.61
CA ARG A 278 -7.86 0.21 17.69
C ARG A 278 -7.93 -0.25 16.24
N ASN A 279 -8.67 0.49 15.42
CA ASN A 279 -8.82 0.21 14.01
C ASN A 279 -7.90 1.12 13.13
N SER A 280 -7.92 0.91 11.83
CA SER A 280 -7.14 1.67 10.83
C SER A 280 -7.48 3.16 10.78
N ASN A 281 -8.70 3.54 11.13
CA ASN A 281 -9.18 4.94 11.16
C ASN A 281 -8.92 5.63 12.50
N LEU A 282 -8.04 5.05 13.31
CA LEU A 282 -7.62 5.54 14.62
C LEU A 282 -8.71 5.50 15.70
N ASN A 283 -9.91 5.02 15.40
CA ASN A 283 -10.97 4.77 16.38
C ASN A 283 -10.46 3.73 17.38
N SER A 284 -10.72 3.99 18.67
CA SER A 284 -10.20 3.16 19.74
C SER A 284 -11.23 2.93 20.85
N SER A 285 -11.08 1.79 21.51
CA SER A 285 -11.81 1.45 22.73
C SER A 285 -10.83 0.96 23.76
N SER A 286 -10.97 1.47 24.99
CA SER A 286 -10.19 1.06 26.14
C SER A 286 -11.11 0.37 27.14
N LEU A 287 -10.83 -0.89 27.42
CA LEU A 287 -11.62 -1.76 28.29
C LEU A 287 -10.80 -2.12 29.51
N GLU A 288 -11.13 -1.48 30.64
CA GLU A 288 -10.68 -1.91 31.95
C GLU A 288 -11.53 -3.08 32.45
N ARG A 289 -11.05 -3.80 33.48
CA ARG A 289 -11.84 -4.89 34.07
C ARG A 289 -13.19 -4.39 34.60
N LYS A 290 -13.24 -3.20 35.20
CA LYS A 290 -14.50 -2.59 35.67
C LYS A 290 -15.49 -2.35 34.53
N THR A 291 -15.01 -1.91 33.37
CA THR A 291 -15.83 -1.74 32.17
C THR A 291 -16.37 -3.08 31.69
N LEU A 292 -15.54 -4.12 31.62
CA LEU A 292 -15.98 -5.47 31.25
C LEU A 292 -17.03 -6.01 32.21
N LEU A 293 -16.85 -5.85 33.52
CA LEU A 293 -17.83 -6.27 34.54
C LEU A 293 -19.19 -5.56 34.35
N ALA A 294 -19.19 -4.26 34.05
CA ALA A 294 -20.42 -3.52 33.77
C ALA A 294 -21.11 -4.05 32.50
N MET A 295 -20.34 -4.39 31.47
CA MET A 295 -20.87 -5.00 30.24
C MET A 295 -21.43 -6.41 30.49
N GLU A 296 -20.75 -7.25 31.27
CA GLU A 296 -21.21 -8.58 31.70
C GLU A 296 -22.54 -8.49 32.46
N PHE A 297 -22.67 -7.52 33.38
CA PHE A 297 -23.91 -7.26 34.11
C PHE A 297 -25.06 -6.90 33.15
N ASN A 298 -24.81 -6.00 32.20
CA ASN A 298 -25.80 -5.60 31.19
C ASN A 298 -26.17 -6.77 30.28
N ALA A 299 -25.20 -7.60 29.88
CA ALA A 299 -25.43 -8.78 29.05
C ALA A 299 -26.34 -9.79 29.77
N LYS A 300 -26.07 -10.05 31.05
CA LYS A 300 -26.90 -10.90 31.91
C LYS A 300 -28.31 -10.35 32.09
N LYS A 301 -28.44 -9.04 32.34
CA LYS A 301 -29.74 -8.37 32.50
C LYS A 301 -30.61 -8.49 31.24
N ASN A 302 -30.00 -8.32 30.07
CA ASN A 302 -30.69 -8.31 28.78
C ASN A 302 -30.71 -9.69 28.09
N LYS A 303 -30.09 -10.72 28.68
CA LYS A 303 -29.95 -12.07 28.13
C LYS A 303 -29.35 -12.10 26.73
N ILE A 304 -28.31 -11.30 26.51
CA ILE A 304 -27.56 -11.27 25.24
C ILE A 304 -26.21 -11.97 25.39
N THR A 305 -25.79 -12.65 24.33
CA THR A 305 -24.50 -13.38 24.27
C THR A 305 -23.46 -12.68 23.41
N GLU A 306 -23.85 -11.61 22.72
CA GLU A 306 -23.00 -10.80 21.86
C GLU A 306 -23.32 -9.32 22.06
N SER A 307 -22.29 -8.46 22.10
CA SER A 307 -22.45 -7.01 22.11
C SER A 307 -21.41 -6.36 21.22
N GLU A 308 -21.86 -5.51 20.30
CA GLU A 308 -20.96 -4.75 19.43
C GLU A 308 -20.22 -3.64 20.21
N LEU A 309 -18.95 -3.42 19.86
CA LEU A 309 -18.14 -2.31 20.33
C LEU A 309 -18.23 -1.18 19.30
N SER A 310 -19.27 -0.36 19.40
CA SER A 310 -19.54 0.74 18.47
C SER A 310 -18.46 1.81 18.42
N SER A 311 -17.58 1.90 19.45
CA SER A 311 -16.46 2.85 19.49
C SER A 311 -15.31 2.49 18.54
N VAL A 312 -15.25 1.25 18.06
CA VAL A 312 -14.22 0.77 17.11
C VAL A 312 -14.84 0.17 15.85
N SER A 313 -16.14 -0.13 15.88
CA SER A 313 -16.88 -0.65 14.73
C SER A 313 -17.26 0.51 13.81
N GLU A 314 -17.13 0.30 12.51
CA GLU A 314 -17.27 1.31 11.48
C GLU A 314 -17.74 0.68 10.19
N LYS A 315 -18.58 1.41 9.45
CA LYS A 315 -19.10 0.98 8.16
C LYS A 315 -19.08 2.14 7.17
N ASN A 316 -18.21 2.02 6.18
CA ASN A 316 -18.03 2.94 5.06
C ASN A 316 -18.15 2.14 3.76
N ASP A 317 -19.37 1.91 3.27
CA ASP A 317 -19.64 1.06 2.10
C ASP A 317 -18.63 1.28 0.95
N PRO A 318 -17.87 0.24 0.52
CA PRO A 318 -18.00 -1.20 0.82
C PRO A 318 -17.20 -1.73 2.03
N ASP A 319 -16.48 -0.86 2.71
CA ASP A 319 -15.57 -1.19 3.80
C ASP A 319 -16.31 -1.29 5.15
N GLU A 320 -16.02 -2.31 5.94
CA GLU A 320 -16.62 -2.53 7.25
C GLU A 320 -15.61 -3.13 8.23
N ILE A 321 -15.52 -2.57 9.43
CA ILE A 321 -14.78 -3.12 10.57
C ILE A 321 -15.78 -3.29 11.69
N LYS A 322 -15.91 -4.50 12.22
CA LYS A 322 -16.81 -4.80 13.35
C LYS A 322 -16.06 -5.54 14.43
N ALA A 323 -16.25 -5.10 15.68
CA ALA A 323 -15.75 -5.78 16.85
C ALA A 323 -16.91 -6.13 17.79
N THR A 324 -17.04 -7.41 18.14
CA THR A 324 -18.14 -7.93 18.95
C THR A 324 -17.59 -8.65 20.17
N ILE A 325 -17.93 -8.21 21.37
CA ILE A 325 -17.65 -8.97 22.60
C ILE A 325 -18.57 -10.17 22.67
N LEU A 326 -18.00 -11.33 22.98
CA LEU A 326 -18.70 -12.59 23.19
C LEU A 326 -18.78 -12.90 24.69
N TYR A 327 -19.98 -13.30 25.12
CA TYR A 327 -20.28 -13.71 26.49
C TYR A 327 -20.63 -15.20 26.54
N ASP A 328 -20.18 -15.89 27.58
CA ASP A 328 -20.58 -17.27 27.84
C ASP A 328 -22.10 -17.33 28.10
N PRO A 329 -22.90 -18.11 27.35
CA PRO A 329 -24.35 -18.16 27.53
C PRO A 329 -24.79 -18.64 28.94
N LEU A 330 -23.93 -19.35 29.66
CA LEU A 330 -24.25 -19.84 31.01
C LEU A 330 -23.96 -18.80 32.10
N THR A 331 -22.81 -18.15 32.03
CA THR A 331 -22.31 -17.26 33.10
C THR A 331 -22.40 -15.78 32.75
N TYR A 332 -22.58 -15.44 31.48
CA TYR A 332 -22.48 -14.10 30.89
C TYR A 332 -21.12 -13.43 31.11
N MET A 333 -20.08 -14.20 31.43
CA MET A 333 -18.72 -13.72 31.51
C MET A 333 -18.19 -13.44 30.11
N SER A 334 -17.58 -12.26 29.92
CA SER A 334 -16.91 -11.94 28.66
C SER A 334 -15.70 -12.87 28.51
N TYR A 335 -15.49 -13.45 27.32
CA TYR A 335 -14.38 -14.39 27.13
C TYR A 335 -13.55 -14.12 25.87
N ALA A 336 -14.16 -13.55 24.84
CA ALA A 336 -13.49 -13.26 23.57
C ALA A 336 -14.09 -12.04 22.88
N ILE A 337 -13.37 -11.55 21.88
CA ILE A 337 -13.82 -10.50 20.96
C ILE A 337 -13.69 -11.05 19.54
N ARG A 338 -14.79 -11.06 18.79
CA ARG A 338 -14.82 -11.39 17.36
C ARG A 338 -14.59 -10.13 16.55
N PHE A 339 -13.56 -10.16 15.71
CA PHE A 339 -13.24 -9.13 14.74
C PHE A 339 -13.66 -9.59 13.35
N GLU A 340 -14.45 -8.77 12.67
CA GLU A 340 -14.91 -8.99 11.30
C GLU A 340 -14.49 -7.77 10.48
N ILE A 341 -13.65 -7.96 9.47
CA ILE A 341 -13.21 -6.90 8.54
C ILE A 341 -13.64 -7.30 7.14
N SER A 342 -14.28 -6.39 6.42
CA SER A 342 -14.61 -6.55 5.01
C SER A 342 -14.11 -5.34 4.24
N THR A 343 -13.50 -5.60 3.08
CA THR A 343 -13.23 -4.61 2.05
C THR A 343 -14.03 -4.96 0.81
N LYS A 344 -13.89 -4.15 -0.25
CA LYS A 344 -14.45 -4.47 -1.57
C LYS A 344 -13.96 -5.82 -2.11
N THR A 345 -12.71 -6.20 -1.83
CA THR A 345 -12.08 -7.40 -2.45
C THR A 345 -11.90 -8.57 -1.50
N SER A 346 -11.77 -8.35 -0.20
CA SER A 346 -11.43 -9.40 0.76
C SER A 346 -12.20 -9.27 2.08
N LYS A 347 -12.16 -10.34 2.87
CA LYS A 347 -12.77 -10.41 4.20
C LYS A 347 -11.88 -11.21 5.16
N ALA A 348 -11.91 -10.82 6.43
CA ALA A 348 -11.26 -11.51 7.51
C ALA A 348 -12.19 -11.61 8.72
N GLU A 349 -12.24 -12.77 9.35
CA GLU A 349 -12.94 -13.02 10.60
C GLU A 349 -12.01 -13.74 11.56
N GLU A 350 -11.84 -13.20 12.76
CA GLU A 350 -10.98 -13.78 13.77
C GLU A 350 -11.53 -13.50 15.18
N THR A 351 -11.58 -14.53 16.02
CA THR A 351 -12.04 -14.42 17.40
C THR A 351 -10.85 -14.55 18.35
N VAL A 352 -10.69 -13.56 19.23
CA VAL A 352 -9.51 -13.41 20.08
C VAL A 352 -9.90 -13.43 21.53
N LEU A 353 -9.22 -14.24 22.33
CA LEU A 353 -9.46 -14.34 23.77
C LEU A 353 -9.15 -13.02 24.47
N ILE A 354 -10.03 -12.66 25.41
CA ILE A 354 -9.76 -11.57 26.34
C ILE A 354 -8.76 -12.10 27.39
N PRO A 355 -7.61 -11.44 27.60
CA PRO A 355 -6.58 -11.90 28.52
C PRO A 355 -6.92 -11.55 29.98
N ILE A 356 -8.07 -12.02 30.48
CA ILE A 356 -8.65 -11.61 31.76
C ILE A 356 -7.66 -11.79 32.91
N GLU A 357 -6.92 -12.90 32.95
CA GLU A 357 -5.90 -13.14 33.99
C GLU A 357 -4.80 -12.06 34.00
N LYS A 358 -4.35 -11.61 32.82
CA LYS A 358 -3.36 -10.53 32.71
C LYS A 358 -3.92 -9.16 33.08
N MET A 359 -5.23 -8.98 32.98
CA MET A 359 -5.91 -7.76 33.40
C MET A 359 -6.13 -7.67 34.92
N LEU A 360 -6.00 -8.81 35.63
CA LEU A 360 -6.22 -8.94 37.07
C LEU A 360 -4.92 -8.96 37.89
N SER A 361 -3.79 -9.31 37.27
CA SER A 361 -2.48 -9.37 37.97
C SER A 361 -2.01 -7.98 38.41
N GLU A 362 -1.75 -7.82 39.71
CA GLU A 362 -1.16 -6.61 40.32
C GLU A 362 0.22 -6.26 39.74
#